data_AF-A0A3R7RM86-F1
#
_entry.id   AF-A0A3R7RM86-F1
#
_cell.length_a   1.000
_cell.length_b   1.000
_cell.length_c   1.000
_cell.angle_alpha   90.00
_cell.angle_beta   90.00
_cell.angle_gamma   90.00
#
_symmetry.space_group_name_H-M   'P 1'
#
loop_
_entity.id
_entity.type
_entity.pdbx_description
1 polymer ?
#
loop_
_entity_poly.entity_id
_entity_poly.type
_entity_poly.pdbx_seq_one_letter_code
_entity_poly.pdbx_strand_id
1 'polypeptide(L)'
;ECLESTEVHAFSHITGGGIEGNTSRVLSKEQKLVMDWQSWQWNPIFSLIQKTGNIEETEMRKAFNLGLGCMAIVPETSVDAVLSIAKNNQTNAWICGSIQSHK
;
A
#
# COMPACT_ATOMS: atom_id res chain seq x y z
N GLU A 1 -1.96 -15.74 11.51
CA GLU A 1 -1.01 -16.25 10.50
C GLU A 1 0.15 -15.31 10.22
N CYS A 2 0.03 -14.18 9.47
CA CYS A 2 1.20 -13.32 9.19
C CYS A 2 1.98 -12.92 10.45
N LEU A 3 1.29 -12.43 11.49
CA LEU A 3 1.92 -12.04 12.77
C LEU A 3 2.51 -13.22 13.56
N GLU A 4 2.05 -14.45 13.31
CA GLU A 4 2.48 -15.65 14.03
C GLU A 4 3.63 -16.36 13.33
N SER A 5 3.78 -16.15 12.01
CA SER A 5 4.69 -16.92 11.15
C SER A 5 5.73 -16.07 10.43
N THR A 6 5.62 -14.75 10.48
CA THR A 6 6.52 -13.81 9.80
C THR A 6 6.77 -12.57 10.66
N GLU A 7 7.84 -11.85 10.35
CA GLU A 7 8.07 -10.54 10.96
C GLU A 7 7.26 -9.50 10.19
N VAL A 8 6.41 -8.76 10.89
CA VAL A 8 5.67 -7.63 10.35
C VAL A 8 5.90 -6.43 11.25
N HIS A 9 6.44 -5.35 10.69
CA HIS A 9 6.71 -4.12 11.42
C HIS A 9 5.44 -3.30 11.62
N ALA A 10 4.58 -3.26 10.60
CA ALA A 10 3.32 -2.53 10.66
C ALA A 10 2.30 -3.02 9.63
N PHE A 11 1.03 -2.74 9.91
CA PHE A 11 -0.04 -2.74 8.91
C PHE A 11 -0.62 -1.34 8.77
N SER A 12 -0.95 -0.93 7.55
CA SER A 12 -1.68 0.31 7.27
C SER A 12 -2.96 0.00 6.52
N HIS A 13 -4.11 0.29 7.15
CA HIS A 13 -5.42 0.19 6.52
C HIS A 13 -5.70 1.49 5.73
N ILE A 14 -5.93 1.36 4.43
CA ILE A 14 -6.07 2.51 3.53
C ILE A 14 -7.54 2.93 3.44
N THR A 15 -7.83 4.10 4.00
CA THR A 15 -9.18 4.68 4.07
C THR A 15 -9.15 6.14 3.59
N GLY A 16 -9.84 7.06 4.27
CA GLY A 16 -9.74 8.49 3.97
C GLY A 16 -8.30 9.00 4.16
N GLY A 17 -7.84 9.85 3.24
CA GLY A 17 -6.48 10.38 3.23
C GLY A 17 -5.49 9.55 2.40
N GLY A 18 -5.95 8.52 1.69
CA GLY A 18 -5.18 7.82 0.66
C GLY A 18 -4.02 7.00 1.21
N ILE A 19 -3.19 6.46 0.32
CA ILE A 19 -2.14 5.50 0.70
C ILE A 19 -1.07 6.19 1.57
N GLU A 20 -0.52 7.31 1.12
CA GLU A 20 0.54 8.03 1.83
C GLU A 20 0.06 8.60 3.17
N GLY A 21 -1.17 9.14 3.21
CA GLY A 21 -1.73 9.73 4.43
C GLY A 21 -2.07 8.70 5.52
N ASN A 22 -2.42 7.47 5.14
CA ASN A 22 -2.64 6.39 6.11
C ASN A 22 -1.31 5.71 6.51
N THR A 23 -0.37 5.55 5.58
CA THR A 23 0.89 4.82 5.84
C THR A 23 1.90 5.65 6.62
N SER A 24 1.94 6.98 6.41
CA SER A 24 2.83 7.86 7.18
C SER A 24 2.59 7.81 8.70
N ARG A 25 1.41 7.37 9.15
CA ARG A 25 1.06 7.23 10.59
C ARG A 25 1.81 6.11 11.30
N VAL A 26 2.35 5.15 10.55
CA VAL A 26 3.09 4.00 11.10
C VAL A 26 4.59 4.07 10.81
N LEU A 27 5.06 5.11 10.10
CA LEU A 27 6.46 5.34 9.81
C LEU A 27 7.11 6.29 10.83
N SER A 28 8.40 6.10 11.08
CA SER A 28 9.19 7.07 11.85
C SER A 28 9.48 8.33 11.04
N LYS A 29 9.93 9.41 11.69
CA LYS A 29 10.26 10.67 11.02
C LYS A 29 11.44 10.54 10.05
N GLU A 30 12.29 9.55 10.28
CA GLU A 30 13.48 9.22 9.51
C GLU A 30 13.18 8.21 8.38
N GLN A 31 11.92 7.86 8.16
CA GLN A 31 11.49 6.91 7.15
C GLN A 31 10.58 7.59 6.13
N LYS A 32 10.70 7.18 4.87
CA LYS A 32 9.81 7.59 3.78
C LYS A 32 9.27 6.37 3.04
N LEU A 33 8.01 6.45 2.65
CA LEU A 33 7.38 5.50 1.75
C LEU A 33 7.77 5.84 0.31
N VAL A 34 8.28 4.85 -0.43
CA VAL A 34 8.52 4.96 -1.87
C VAL A 34 7.61 3.95 -2.56
N MET A 35 6.52 4.46 -3.14
CA MET A 35 5.53 3.65 -3.87
C MET A 35 5.99 3.36 -5.30
N ASP A 36 5.80 2.11 -5.73
CA ASP A 36 5.77 1.76 -7.14
C ASP A 36 4.32 1.82 -7.65
N TRP A 37 3.96 2.98 -8.18
CA TRP A 37 2.62 3.23 -8.72
C TRP A 37 2.30 2.44 -10.00
N GLN A 38 3.29 1.76 -10.59
CA GLN A 38 3.10 0.90 -11.76
C GLN A 38 2.91 -0.58 -11.37
N SER A 39 3.05 -0.93 -10.09
CA SER A 39 2.94 -2.30 -9.62
C SER A 39 1.51 -2.87 -9.65
N TRP A 40 0.48 -2.03 -9.87
CA TRP A 40 -0.88 -2.49 -10.14
C TRP A 40 -1.65 -1.53 -11.05
N GLN A 41 -2.72 -2.04 -11.66
CA GLN A 41 -3.67 -1.22 -12.40
C GLN A 41 -4.83 -0.82 -11.50
N TRP A 42 -5.25 0.44 -11.58
CA TRP A 42 -6.41 0.91 -10.84
C TRP A 42 -7.69 0.26 -11.38
N ASN A 43 -8.62 -0.04 -10.48
CA ASN A 43 -9.94 -0.49 -10.90
C ASN A 43 -10.63 0.59 -11.78
N PRO A 44 -11.38 0.20 -12.83
CA PRO A 44 -11.95 1.14 -13.80
C PRO A 44 -12.82 2.25 -13.19
N ILE A 45 -13.42 2.00 -12.02
CA ILE A 45 -14.20 2.99 -11.29
C ILE A 45 -13.37 4.23 -10.90
N PHE A 46 -12.09 4.07 -10.55
CA PHE A 46 -11.23 5.20 -10.21
C PHE A 46 -10.90 6.05 -11.44
N SER A 47 -10.65 5.42 -12.59
CA SER A 47 -10.47 6.14 -13.85
C SER A 47 -11.74 6.90 -14.28
N LEU A 48 -12.92 6.31 -14.04
CA LEU A 48 -14.19 6.98 -14.28
C LEU A 48 -14.35 8.20 -13.36
N ILE A 49 -14.13 8.05 -12.05
CA ILE A 49 -14.19 9.14 -11.08
C ILE A 49 -13.22 10.26 -11.46
N GLN A 50 -11.97 9.92 -11.77
CA GLN A 50 -10.94 10.87 -12.16
C GLN A 50 -11.37 11.70 -13.38
N LYS A 51 -11.82 11.01 -14.44
CA LYS A 51 -12.21 11.66 -15.69
C LYS A 51 -13.49 12.50 -15.53
N THR A 52 -14.50 11.98 -14.86
CA THR A 52 -15.78 12.67 -14.67
C THR A 52 -15.64 13.88 -13.75
N GLY A 53 -14.79 13.79 -12.72
CA GLY A 53 -14.51 14.88 -11.79
C GLY A 53 -13.42 15.85 -12.25
N ASN A 54 -12.74 15.58 -13.38
CA ASN A 54 -11.55 16.30 -13.82
C ASN A 54 -10.51 16.45 -12.68
N ILE A 55 -10.19 15.34 -12.01
CA ILE A 55 -9.35 15.30 -10.82
C ILE A 55 -7.90 14.98 -11.21
N GLU A 56 -6.96 15.78 -10.72
CA GLU A 56 -5.54 15.50 -10.85
C GLU A 56 -5.15 14.17 -10.20
N GLU A 57 -4.21 13.44 -10.80
CA GLU A 57 -3.77 12.15 -10.28
C GLU A 57 -3.23 12.24 -8.84
N THR A 58 -2.53 13.32 -8.51
CA THR A 58 -2.02 13.56 -7.15
C THR A 58 -3.15 13.67 -6.12
N GLU A 59 -4.28 14.25 -6.49
CA GLU A 59 -5.46 14.34 -5.62
C GLU A 59 -6.20 13.01 -5.55
N MET A 60 -6.25 12.23 -6.63
CA MET A 60 -6.75 10.85 -6.59
C MET A 60 -6.00 9.99 -5.56
N ARG A 61 -4.67 10.09 -5.53
CA ARG A 61 -3.79 9.35 -4.59
C ARG A 61 -3.96 9.76 -3.13
N LYS A 62 -4.32 11.02 -2.86
CA LYS A 62 -4.61 11.54 -1.52
C LYS A 62 -6.02 11.21 -1.03
N ALA A 63 -6.97 11.04 -1.94
CA ALA A 63 -8.37 10.84 -1.58
C ALA A 63 -8.75 9.37 -1.49
N PHE A 64 -8.26 8.54 -2.41
CA PHE A 64 -8.73 7.17 -2.60
C PHE A 64 -7.66 6.12 -2.28
N ASN A 65 -8.12 4.89 -2.05
CA ASN A 65 -7.24 3.74 -1.87
C ASN A 65 -6.68 3.18 -3.21
N LEU A 66 -7.29 3.57 -4.34
CA LEU A 66 -6.90 3.18 -5.70
C LEU A 66 -6.76 1.66 -5.91
N GLY A 67 -7.48 0.85 -5.13
CA GLY A 67 -7.45 -0.61 -5.18
C GLY A 67 -6.54 -1.27 -4.15
N LEU A 68 -5.74 -0.51 -3.39
CA LEU A 68 -4.91 -1.02 -2.30
C LEU A 68 -5.63 -0.79 -0.96
N GLY A 69 -6.28 -1.83 -0.42
CA GLY A 69 -7.04 -1.72 0.83
C GLY A 69 -6.20 -1.77 2.10
N CYS A 70 -5.11 -2.54 2.10
CA CYS A 70 -4.21 -2.70 3.23
C CYS A 70 -2.77 -2.89 2.75
N MET A 71 -1.81 -2.36 3.50
CA MET A 71 -0.38 -2.56 3.26
C MET A 71 0.27 -3.18 4.50
N ALA A 72 1.08 -4.21 4.30
CA ALA A 72 1.98 -4.75 5.31
C ALA A 72 3.39 -4.22 5.07
N ILE A 73 4.05 -3.73 6.12
CA ILE A 73 5.45 -3.32 6.10
C ILE A 73 6.25 -4.42 6.80
N VAL A 74 7.15 -5.04 6.05
CA VAL A 74 7.88 -6.24 6.47
C VAL A 74 9.35 -6.12 6.06
N PRO A 75 10.29 -6.78 6.75
CA PRO A 75 11.64 -6.91 6.25
C PRO A 75 11.65 -7.74 4.95
N GLU A 76 12.64 -7.51 4.09
CA GLU A 76 12.79 -8.20 2.80
C GLU A 76 12.74 -9.73 2.94
N THR A 77 13.32 -10.26 4.02
CA THR A 77 13.32 -11.69 4.36
C THR A 77 11.95 -12.29 4.64
N SER A 78 10.93 -11.47 4.95
CA SER A 78 9.55 -11.93 5.21
C SER A 78 8.62 -11.80 4.00
N VAL A 79 9.06 -11.16 2.91
CA VAL A 79 8.21 -10.86 1.74
C VAL A 79 7.59 -12.12 1.14
N ASP A 80 8.41 -13.12 0.81
CA ASP A 80 7.93 -14.35 0.15
C ASP A 80 6.95 -15.14 1.03
N ALA A 81 7.22 -15.18 2.34
CA ALA A 81 6.35 -15.85 3.30
C ALA A 81 4.99 -15.14 3.43
N VAL A 82 4.98 -13.81 3.51
CA VAL A 82 3.75 -13.01 3.58
C VAL A 82 2.93 -13.13 2.29
N LEU A 83 3.59 -13.08 1.12
CA LEU A 83 2.91 -13.29 -0.17
C LEU A 83 2.32 -14.71 -0.27
N SER A 84 3.03 -15.72 0.24
CA SER A 84 2.53 -17.10 0.28
C SER A 84 1.31 -17.23 1.20
N ILE A 85 1.33 -16.62 2.38
CA ILE A 85 0.19 -16.58 3.30
C ILE A 85 -1.01 -15.86 2.65
N ALA A 86 -0.79 -14.71 2.01
CA ALA A 86 -1.85 -13.98 1.32
C ALA A 86 -2.48 -14.84 0.21
N LYS A 87 -1.66 -15.52 -0.60
CA LYS A 87 -2.11 -16.44 -1.65
C LYS A 87 -2.94 -17.60 -1.09
N ASN A 88 -2.50 -18.22 0.00
CA ASN A 88 -3.23 -19.33 0.66
C ASN A 88 -4.59 -18.86 1.18
N ASN A 89 -4.67 -17.62 1.66
CA ASN A 89 -5.89 -16.96 2.10
C ASN A 89 -6.67 -16.30 0.95
N GLN A 90 -6.34 -16.60 -0.32
CA GLN A 90 -7.01 -16.06 -1.51
C GLN A 90 -7.08 -14.53 -1.55
N THR A 91 -6.11 -13.88 -0.94
CA THR A 91 -5.98 -12.43 -0.91
C THR A 91 -4.96 -12.01 -1.96
N ASN A 92 -5.34 -11.09 -2.86
CA ASN A 92 -4.40 -10.53 -3.82
C ASN A 92 -3.37 -9.66 -3.09
N ALA A 93 -2.09 -9.98 -3.25
CA ALA A 93 -0.98 -9.26 -2.65
C ALA A 93 0.21 -9.20 -3.62
N TRP A 94 0.92 -8.09 -3.59
CA TRP A 94 2.10 -7.83 -4.41
C TRP A 94 3.01 -6.85 -3.68
N ILE A 95 4.25 -6.75 -4.14
CA ILE A 95 5.19 -5.73 -3.64
C ILE A 95 4.81 -4.40 -4.30
N CYS A 96 4.34 -3.43 -3.50
CA CYS A 96 3.85 -2.15 -3.99
C CYS A 96 4.84 -0.98 -3.77
N GLY A 97 6.01 -1.25 -3.20
CA GLY A 97 6.99 -0.22 -2.87
C GLY A 97 8.02 -0.68 -1.84
N SER A 98 8.71 0.31 -1.26
CA SER A 98 9.72 0.10 -0.22
C SER A 98 9.71 1.25 0.79
N ILE A 99 10.25 0.98 1.99
CA ILE A 99 10.58 2.03 2.96
C ILE A 99 12.06 2.37 2.82
N GLN A 100 12.36 3.66 2.73
CA GLN A 100 13.73 4.17 2.67
C GLN A 100 14.00 5.12 3.84
N SER A 101 15.26 5.28 4.21
CA SER A 101 15.66 6.33 5.15
C SER A 101 15.51 7.72 4.52
N HIS A 102 15.00 8.66 5.30
CA HIS A 102 15.07 10.08 5.03
C HIS A 102 16.47 10.56 5.42
N LYS A 103 17.28 10.99 4.44
CA LYS A 103 18.50 11.76 4.72
C LYS A 103 18.14 13.21 5.01
#